data_AF-A0A956FJ22-F1
#
_entry.id   AF-A0A956FJ22-F1
#
_cell.length_a   1.000
_cell.length_b   1.000
_cell.length_c   1.000
_cell.angle_alpha   90.00
_cell.angle_beta   90.00
_cell.angle_gamma   90.00
#
_symmetry.space_group_name_H-M   'P 1'
#
loop_
_entity.id
_entity.type
_entity.pdbx_description
1 polymer ?
#
loop_
_entity_poly.entity_id
_entity_poly.type
_entity_poly.pdbx_seq_one_letter_code
_entity_poly.pdbx_strand_id
1 'polypeptide(L)'
;MIGSSIVSSQQDGLVKLARHARVVLVLIASLQAGAAALLYVAGGPAEEPLILPAIVGAVLYGVLAIWASSAPMPAVIVGLVLYLSSIGYSVAQGASPFDGLLLKGIILVLFVNGLGAARNYDDAKRRIAQQGSQD
;
A
#
# COMPACT_ATOMS: atom_id res chain seq x y z
N MET A 1 -35.05 -8.17 20.24
CA MET A 1 -34.04 -7.39 19.48
C MET A 1 -32.64 -8.02 19.62
N ILE A 2 -32.46 -9.28 19.22
CA ILE A 2 -31.18 -10.03 19.40
C ILE A 2 -30.31 -10.03 18.13
N GLY A 3 -30.77 -9.45 17.02
CA GLY A 3 -30.08 -9.51 15.71
C GLY A 3 -28.97 -8.47 15.46
N SER A 4 -28.72 -7.49 16.34
CA SER A 4 -27.80 -6.38 16.01
C SER A 4 -26.34 -6.59 16.39
N SER A 5 -26.02 -7.48 17.34
CA SER A 5 -24.64 -7.64 17.85
C SER A 5 -23.74 -8.53 16.97
N ILE A 6 -24.33 -9.45 16.19
CA ILE A 6 -23.57 -10.35 15.32
C ILE A 6 -23.09 -9.60 14.07
N VAL A 7 -23.96 -8.76 13.49
CA VAL A 7 -23.65 -7.96 12.29
C VAL A 7 -22.55 -6.92 12.56
N SER A 8 -22.57 -6.26 13.72
CA SER A 8 -21.54 -5.29 14.08
C SER A 8 -20.16 -5.94 14.23
N SER A 9 -20.10 -7.15 14.79
CA SER A 9 -18.82 -7.87 15.01
C SER A 9 -18.11 -8.27 13.71
N GLN A 10 -18.87 -8.68 12.69
CA GLN A 10 -18.31 -9.07 11.39
C GLN A 10 -17.87 -7.84 10.58
N GLN A 11 -18.63 -6.75 10.67
CA GLN A 11 -18.31 -5.49 9.98
C GLN A 11 -17.04 -4.83 10.56
N ASP A 12 -16.86 -4.87 11.88
CA ASP A 12 -15.63 -4.41 12.55
C ASP A 12 -14.39 -5.22 12.13
N GLY A 13 -14.54 -6.54 11.94
CA GLY A 13 -13.48 -7.41 11.44
C GLY A 13 -13.00 -7.02 10.03
N LEU A 14 -13.94 -6.70 9.13
CA LEU A 14 -13.61 -6.23 7.78
C LEU A 14 -12.88 -4.89 7.80
N VAL A 15 -13.32 -3.94 8.63
CA VAL A 15 -12.66 -2.62 8.76
C VAL A 15 -11.23 -2.78 9.25
N LYS A 16 -10.98 -3.70 10.18
CA LYS A 16 -9.63 -3.97 10.69
C LYS A 16 -8.70 -4.55 9.62
N LEU A 17 -9.20 -5.47 8.79
CA LEU A 17 -8.44 -6.06 7.68
C LEU A 17 -8.13 -5.03 6.59
N ALA A 18 -9.11 -4.22 6.19
CA ALA A 18 -8.91 -3.12 5.23
C ALA A 18 -7.90 -2.10 5.76
N ARG A 19 -7.94 -1.78 7.06
CA ARG A 19 -6.95 -0.89 7.70
C ARG A 19 -5.53 -1.44 7.59
N HIS A 20 -5.35 -2.76 7.78
CA HIS A 20 -4.02 -3.37 7.70
C HIS A 20 -3.42 -3.28 6.29
N ALA A 21 -4.21 -3.54 5.25
CA ALA A 21 -3.79 -3.36 3.86
C ALA A 21 -3.47 -1.89 3.53
N ARG A 22 -4.28 -0.95 4.05
CA ARG A 22 -4.03 0.49 3.93
C ARG A 22 -2.70 0.92 4.57
N VAL A 23 -2.35 0.37 5.73
CA VAL A 23 -1.12 0.75 6.46
C VAL A 23 0.12 0.57 5.58
N VAL A 24 0.19 -0.49 4.77
CA VAL A 24 1.33 -0.72 3.85
C VAL A 24 1.50 0.43 2.87
N LEU A 25 0.41 0.85 2.22
CA LEU A 25 0.44 1.95 1.25
C LEU A 25 0.74 3.30 1.93
N VAL A 26 0.23 3.51 3.15
CA VAL A 26 0.57 4.70 3.96
C VAL A 26 2.05 4.72 4.32
N LEU A 27 2.64 3.60 4.74
CA LEU A 27 4.05 3.52 5.08
C LEU A 27 4.93 3.87 3.88
N ILE A 28 4.58 3.38 2.68
CA ILE A 28 5.32 3.70 1.46
C ILE A 28 5.15 5.18 1.09
N ALA A 29 3.94 5.72 1.20
CA ALA A 29 3.67 7.15 0.96
C ALA A 29 4.49 8.03 1.92
N SER A 30 4.53 7.68 3.21
CA SER A 30 5.32 8.37 4.23
C SER A 30 6.82 8.24 3.98
N LEU A 31 7.30 7.08 3.54
CA LEU A 31 8.70 6.89 3.18
C LEU A 31 9.11 7.80 2.01
N GLN A 32 8.27 7.89 0.97
CA GLN A 32 8.48 8.76 -0.18
C GLN A 32 8.44 10.25 0.20
N ALA A 33 7.49 10.66 1.04
CA ALA A 33 7.41 12.02 1.54
C ALA A 33 8.63 12.37 2.43
N GLY A 34 9.06 11.44 3.28
CA GLY A 34 10.26 11.58 4.09
C GLY A 34 11.53 11.70 3.24
N ALA A 35 11.65 10.88 2.19
CA ALA A 35 12.75 10.99 1.24
C ALA A 35 12.74 12.35 0.54
N ALA A 36 11.58 12.82 0.05
CA ALA A 36 11.47 14.15 -0.56
C ALA A 36 11.88 15.27 0.41
N ALA A 37 11.45 15.20 1.67
CA ALA A 37 11.82 16.17 2.70
C ALA A 37 13.33 16.15 3.00
N LEU A 38 13.94 14.96 3.09
CA LEU A 38 15.39 14.82 3.29
C LEU A 38 16.17 15.36 2.09
N LEU A 39 15.74 15.05 0.86
CA LEU A 39 16.34 15.57 -0.36
C LEU A 39 16.22 17.10 -0.44
N TYR A 40 15.11 17.66 0.05
CA TYR A 40 14.92 19.12 0.07
C TYR A 40 15.82 19.83 1.09
N VAL A 41 15.99 19.26 2.29
CA VAL A 41 16.74 19.91 3.39
C VAL A 41 18.23 19.61 3.34
N ALA A 42 18.62 18.41 2.91
CA ALA A 42 20.00 17.92 2.94
C ALA A 42 20.57 17.60 1.55
N GLY A 43 19.75 17.64 0.50
CA GLY A 43 20.21 17.39 -0.87
C GLY A 43 20.93 18.59 -1.48
N GLY A 44 21.88 18.30 -2.36
CA GLY A 44 22.54 19.30 -3.20
C GLY A 44 21.81 19.52 -4.53
N PRO A 45 22.28 20.46 -5.38
CA PRO A 45 21.68 20.75 -6.69
C PRO A 45 21.56 19.53 -7.61
N ALA A 46 22.46 18.55 -7.46
CA ALA A 46 22.43 17.31 -8.23
C ALA A 46 21.23 16.40 -7.88
N GLU A 47 20.61 16.59 -6.72
CA GLU A 47 19.52 15.73 -6.21
C GLU A 47 18.14 16.38 -6.36
N GLU A 48 18.09 17.66 -6.74
CA GLU A 48 16.85 18.41 -6.99
C GLU A 48 15.88 17.67 -7.96
N PRO A 49 16.35 17.03 -9.05
CA PRO A 49 15.48 16.28 -9.95
C PRO A 49 14.79 15.07 -9.29
N LEU A 50 15.27 14.58 -8.15
CA LEU A 50 14.71 13.42 -7.43
C LEU A 50 13.56 13.80 -6.49
N ILE A 51 13.45 15.08 -6.12
CA ILE A 51 12.42 15.57 -5.19
C ILE A 51 11.02 15.42 -5.79
N LEU A 52 10.83 15.86 -7.05
CA LEU A 52 9.53 15.82 -7.70
C LEU A 52 8.99 14.38 -7.86
N PRO A 53 9.79 13.40 -8.37
CA PRO A 53 9.38 11.99 -8.38
C PRO A 53 9.02 11.44 -6.99
N ALA A 54 9.75 11.82 -5.93
CA ALA A 54 9.46 11.38 -4.57
C ALA A 54 8.11 11.95 -4.06
N ILE A 55 7.83 13.23 -4.33
CA ILE A 55 6.53 13.85 -4.01
C ILE A 55 5.40 13.18 -4.79
N VAL A 56 5.56 12.98 -6.10
CA VAL A 56 4.57 12.31 -6.93
C VAL A 56 4.30 10.89 -6.42
N GLY A 57 5.36 10.15 -6.07
CA GLY A 57 5.26 8.83 -5.45
C GLY A 57 4.45 8.87 -4.15
N ALA A 58 4.76 9.81 -3.25
CA ALA A 58 4.05 9.98 -1.98
C ALA A 58 2.55 10.22 -2.19
N VAL A 59 2.19 11.10 -3.13
CA VAL A 59 0.78 11.39 -3.46
C VAL A 59 0.10 10.17 -4.07
N LEU A 60 0.73 9.49 -5.02
CA LEU A 60 0.17 8.29 -5.66
C LEU A 60 -0.13 7.19 -4.65
N TYR A 61 0.84 6.84 -3.79
CA TYR A 61 0.61 5.84 -2.74
C TYR A 61 -0.39 6.31 -1.69
N GLY A 62 -0.46 7.61 -1.39
CA GLY A 62 -1.47 8.19 -0.53
C GLY A 62 -2.89 8.03 -1.09
N VAL A 63 -3.08 8.29 -2.38
CA VAL A 63 -4.36 8.06 -3.08
C VAL A 63 -4.73 6.58 -3.07
N LEU A 64 -3.78 5.69 -3.36
CA LEU A 64 -4.00 4.25 -3.27
C LEU A 64 -4.37 3.81 -1.86
N ALA A 65 -3.77 4.41 -0.83
CA ALA A 65 -4.09 4.14 0.56
C ALA A 65 -5.52 4.55 0.92
N ILE A 66 -6.02 5.66 0.35
CA ILE A 66 -7.42 6.06 0.49
C ILE A 66 -8.32 5.05 -0.24
N TRP A 67 -7.98 4.67 -1.47
CA TRP A 67 -8.75 3.71 -2.24
C TRP A 67 -8.83 2.31 -1.60
N ALA A 68 -7.76 1.92 -0.89
CA ALA A 68 -7.69 0.66 -0.16
C ALA A 68 -8.76 0.52 0.94
N SER A 69 -9.41 1.60 1.40
CA SER A 69 -10.54 1.48 2.34
C SER A 69 -11.75 0.79 1.72
N SER A 70 -11.94 0.97 0.42
CA SER A 70 -13.09 0.43 -0.32
C SER A 70 -12.75 -0.86 -1.04
N ALA A 71 -11.53 -0.94 -1.59
CA ALA A 71 -11.05 -2.08 -2.36
C ALA A 71 -9.57 -2.36 -2.05
N PRO A 72 -9.26 -3.07 -0.94
CA PRO A 72 -7.88 -3.27 -0.48
C PRO A 72 -7.02 -4.03 -1.50
N MET A 73 -7.55 -5.10 -2.06
CA MET A 73 -6.82 -6.00 -2.97
C MET A 73 -6.35 -5.31 -4.25
N PRO A 74 -7.22 -4.66 -5.06
CA PRO A 74 -6.75 -3.97 -6.26
C PRO A 74 -5.83 -2.79 -5.92
N ALA A 75 -6.05 -2.08 -4.82
CA ALA A 75 -5.17 -0.98 -4.40
C ALA A 75 -3.74 -1.45 -4.10
N VAL A 76 -3.59 -2.56 -3.36
CA VAL A 76 -2.26 -3.13 -3.03
C VAL A 76 -1.57 -3.69 -4.28
N ILE A 77 -2.32 -4.37 -5.17
CA ILE A 77 -1.77 -4.88 -6.44
C ILE A 77 -1.25 -3.74 -7.32
N VAL A 78 -2.06 -2.69 -7.50
CA VAL A 78 -1.66 -1.52 -8.30
C VAL A 78 -0.43 -0.86 -7.70
N GLY A 79 -0.39 -0.70 -6.36
CA GLY A 79 0.78 -0.19 -5.67
C GLY A 79 2.03 -1.04 -5.91
N LEU A 80 1.91 -2.37 -5.87
CA LEU A 80 3.02 -3.28 -6.14
C LEU A 80 3.50 -3.17 -7.60
N VAL A 81 2.58 -3.09 -8.56
CA VAL A 81 2.93 -2.92 -9.98
C VAL A 81 3.67 -1.61 -10.19
N LEU A 82 3.17 -0.48 -9.66
CA LEU A 82 3.87 0.81 -9.73
C LEU A 82 5.26 0.75 -9.11
N TYR A 83 5.40 0.08 -7.98
CA TYR A 83 6.68 -0.11 -7.33
C TYR A 83 7.66 -0.89 -8.22
N LEU A 84 7.26 -2.05 -8.74
CA LEU A 84 8.10 -2.85 -9.64
C LEU A 84 8.43 -2.11 -10.95
N SER A 85 7.48 -1.36 -11.51
CA SER A 85 7.71 -0.51 -12.68
C SER A 85 8.74 0.57 -12.39
N SER A 86 8.70 1.17 -11.20
CA SER A 86 9.69 2.19 -10.79
C SER A 86 11.11 1.59 -10.71
N ILE A 87 11.26 0.39 -10.14
CA ILE A 87 12.53 -0.34 -10.13
C ILE A 87 13.00 -0.63 -11.57
N GLY A 88 12.11 -1.15 -12.42
CA GLY A 88 12.44 -1.45 -13.81
C GLY A 88 12.91 -0.21 -14.57
N TYR A 89 12.25 0.93 -14.35
CA TYR A 89 12.65 2.21 -14.92
C TYR A 89 14.01 2.67 -14.41
N SER A 90 14.27 2.61 -13.09
CA SER A 90 15.57 2.98 -12.53
C SER A 90 16.71 2.12 -13.09
N VAL A 91 16.50 0.80 -13.23
CA VAL A 91 17.50 -0.10 -13.83
C VAL A 91 17.72 0.22 -15.30
N ALA A 92 16.66 0.53 -16.06
CA ALA A 92 16.78 0.95 -17.46
C ALA A 92 17.58 2.26 -17.63
N GLN A 93 17.53 3.13 -16.63
CA GLN A 93 18.32 4.37 -16.58
C GLN A 93 19.77 4.15 -16.07
N GLY A 94 20.19 2.90 -15.87
CA GLY A 94 21.57 2.55 -15.51
C GLY A 94 21.82 2.40 -14.00
N ALA A 95 20.79 2.46 -13.15
CA ALA A 95 20.95 2.19 -11.73
C ALA A 95 21.29 0.71 -11.49
N SER A 96 22.15 0.43 -10.51
CA SER A 96 22.44 -0.95 -10.13
C SER A 96 21.19 -1.60 -9.53
N PRO A 97 20.83 -2.83 -9.96
CA PRO A 97 19.71 -3.55 -9.36
C PRO A 97 19.91 -3.81 -7.86
N PHE A 98 21.18 -3.88 -7.42
CA PHE A 98 21.58 -4.13 -6.04
C PHE A 98 21.58 -2.88 -5.15
N ASP A 99 21.48 -1.68 -5.73
CA ASP A 99 21.41 -0.46 -4.91
C ASP A 99 20.13 -0.43 -4.10
N GLY A 100 20.26 -0.16 -2.81
CA GLY A 100 19.13 -0.13 -1.88
C GLY A 100 18.44 -1.49 -1.70
N LEU A 101 19.14 -2.62 -1.91
CA LEU A 101 18.56 -3.97 -1.78
C LEU A 101 17.83 -4.19 -0.45
N LEU A 102 18.39 -3.69 0.66
CA LEU A 102 17.76 -3.77 1.99
C LEU A 102 16.41 -3.06 2.01
N LEU A 103 16.36 -1.81 1.52
CA LEU A 103 15.13 -1.03 1.47
C LEU A 103 14.11 -1.70 0.54
N LYS A 104 14.58 -2.19 -0.62
CA LYS A 104 13.73 -2.89 -1.59
C LYS A 104 13.12 -4.16 -1.00
N GLY A 105 13.91 -4.91 -0.23
CA GLY A 105 13.48 -6.10 0.50
C GLY A 105 12.43 -5.80 1.55
N ILE A 106 12.63 -4.74 2.35
CA ILE A 106 11.65 -4.30 3.35
C ILE A 106 10.32 -3.95 2.69
N ILE A 107 10.36 -3.17 1.60
CA ILE A 107 9.14 -2.77 0.87
C ILE A 107 8.42 -3.99 0.29
N LEU A 108 9.16 -4.98 -0.25
CA LEU A 108 8.57 -6.22 -0.74
C LEU A 108 7.88 -7.02 0.38
N VAL A 109 8.50 -7.16 1.55
CA VAL A 109 7.89 -7.83 2.70
C VAL A 109 6.62 -7.10 3.13
N LEU A 110 6.62 -5.77 3.16
CA LEU A 110 5.43 -4.98 3.45
C LEU A 110 4.31 -5.25 2.44
N PHE A 111 4.62 -5.29 1.13
CA PHE A 111 3.63 -5.64 0.11
C PHE A 111 3.08 -7.05 0.26
N VAL A 112 3.93 -8.05 0.55
CA VAL A 112 3.48 -9.44 0.79
C VAL A 112 2.50 -9.50 1.96
N ASN A 113 2.82 -8.82 3.06
CA ASN A 113 1.94 -8.74 4.23
C ASN A 113 0.63 -8.02 3.91
N GLY A 114 0.69 -6.91 3.15
CA GLY A 114 -0.48 -6.17 2.68
C GLY A 114 -1.38 -7.02 1.79
N LEU A 115 -0.79 -7.81 0.90
CA LEU A 115 -1.51 -8.70 -0.01
C LEU A 115 -2.21 -9.84 0.75
N GLY A 116 -1.56 -10.40 1.78
CA GLY A 116 -2.16 -11.37 2.68
C GLY A 116 -3.38 -10.80 3.41
N ALA A 117 -3.26 -9.59 3.96
CA ALA A 117 -4.39 -8.92 4.63
C ALA A 117 -5.54 -8.59 3.66
N ALA A 118 -5.22 -8.15 2.44
CA ALA A 118 -6.21 -7.84 1.42
C ALA A 118 -6.96 -9.09 0.93
N ARG A 119 -6.27 -10.23 0.77
CA ARG A 119 -6.91 -11.52 0.48
C ARG A 119 -7.87 -11.94 1.58
N ASN A 120 -7.43 -11.84 2.84
CA ASN A 120 -8.27 -12.16 3.99
C ASN A 120 -9.53 -11.29 4.06
N TYR A 121 -9.44 -10.01 3.66
CA TYR A 121 -10.60 -9.13 3.54
C TYR A 121 -11.59 -9.62 2.49
N ASP A 122 -11.12 -9.95 1.28
CA ASP A 122 -12.00 -10.42 0.20
C ASP A 122 -12.65 -11.77 0.54
N ASP A 123 -11.91 -12.68 1.16
CA ASP A 123 -12.42 -13.97 1.63
C ASP A 123 -13.48 -13.79 2.72
N ALA A 124 -13.22 -12.92 3.71
CA ALA A 124 -14.20 -12.60 4.75
C ALA A 124 -15.46 -11.95 4.16
N LYS A 125 -15.31 -11.01 3.21
CA LYS A 125 -16.42 -10.35 2.54
C LYS A 125 -17.29 -11.34 1.77
N ARG A 126 -16.68 -12.32 1.08
CA ARG A 126 -17.40 -13.39 0.36
C ARG A 126 -18.17 -14.30 1.31
N ARG A 127 -17.60 -14.68 2.45
CA ARG A 127 -18.27 -15.53 3.45
C ARG A 127 -19.52 -14.86 4.03
N ILE A 128 -19.43 -13.56 4.34
CA ILE A 128 -20.57 -12.78 4.84
C ILE A 128 -21.68 -12.71 3.79
N ALA A 129 -21.33 -12.49 2.51
CA ALA A 129 -22.30 -12.46 1.42
C ALA A 129 -23.02 -13.80 1.21
N GLN A 130 -22.35 -14.93 1.46
CA GLN A 130 -22.94 -16.27 1.34
C GLN A 130 -23.87 -16.60 2.52
N GLN A 131 -23.57 -16.14 3.74
CA GLN A 131 -24.42 -16.34 4.91
C GLN A 131 -25.75 -15.57 4.81
N GLY A 132 -25.72 -14.32 4.34
CA GLY A 132 -26.95 -13.53 4.14
C GLY A 132 -27.84 -13.98 2.99
N SER A 133 -27.46 -15.00 2.21
CA SER A 133 -28.25 -15.59 1.14
C SER A 133 -29.06 -16.82 1.59
N GLN A 134 -28.80 -17.33 2.80
CA GLN A 134 -29.46 -18.53 3.34
C GLN A 134 -30.56 -18.22 4.36
N ASP A 135 -30.71 -16.95 4.73
CA ASP A 135 -31.78 -16.40 5.58
C ASP A 135 -32.86 -15.72 4.72
#